data_AF-A0A935B2V9-F1
#
_entry.id   AF-A0A935B2V9-F1
#
_cell.length_a   1.000
_cell.length_b   1.000
_cell.length_c   1.000
_cell.angle_alpha   90.00
_cell.angle_beta   90.00
_cell.angle_gamma   90.00
#
_symmetry.space_group_name_H-M   'P 1'
#
loop_
_entity.id
_entity.type
_entity.pdbx_description
1 polymer ?
#
loop_
_entity_poly.entity_id
_entity_poly.type
_entity_poly.pdbx_seq_one_letter_code
_entity_poly.pdbx_strand_id
1 'polypeptide(L)'
;MNLGTVGDDPLLQGVDLRAKTQNVDGPVPRAPDGRPDLSGVWINMGDSYAGAIPMQPWAQKLHDEWRKIRQDNPGAYCLPQSGLMTMTNYPYKFVQTPKLIVQLVEDMVISHRQIHLDGRPHPDPDLWNPAWYGHSVGHWEGDTLVVDTVGFNESTPGFGIHSEALKITERFTRKSYGRLHITVTAEDPEAWTAPWVREREAGLAEGTEIVEFLCAEGAQARSAQRAPWRARP
;
A
#
# COMPACT_ATOMS: atom_id res chain seq x y z
N MET A 1 15.04 13.29 6.07
CA MET A 1 15.91 13.21 4.87
C MET A 1 15.07 12.97 3.62
N ASN A 2 15.65 13.17 2.43
CA ASN A 2 15.05 13.09 1.10
C ASN A 2 15.68 11.88 0.38
N LEU A 3 14.89 10.90 -0.09
CA LEU A 3 15.39 9.71 -0.81
C LEU A 3 16.04 9.99 -2.17
N GLY A 4 16.18 11.26 -2.58
CA GLY A 4 16.86 11.62 -3.81
C GLY A 4 18.36 11.29 -3.86
N THR A 5 18.93 10.63 -2.85
CA THR A 5 20.31 10.15 -2.85
C THR A 5 20.39 8.62 -2.88
N VAL A 6 21.07 8.11 -3.91
CA VAL A 6 21.51 6.72 -4.03
C VAL A 6 22.18 6.26 -2.73
N GLY A 7 21.56 5.30 -2.03
CA GLY A 7 22.13 4.66 -0.83
C GLY A 7 21.40 4.92 0.50
N ASP A 8 20.29 5.68 0.51
CA ASP A 8 19.48 5.85 1.73
C ASP A 8 18.75 4.54 2.09
N ASP A 9 18.91 4.09 3.35
CA ASP A 9 18.25 2.90 3.88
C ASP A 9 16.75 3.18 4.11
N PRO A 10 15.84 2.42 3.46
CA PRO A 10 14.39 2.52 3.67
C PRO A 10 13.96 2.47 5.15
N LEU A 11 14.68 1.73 5.99
CA LEU A 11 14.36 1.59 7.40
C LEU A 11 14.65 2.86 8.19
N LEU A 12 15.73 3.58 7.87
CA LEU A 12 16.08 4.85 8.52
C LEU A 12 15.13 5.98 8.10
N GLN A 13 14.74 6.02 6.83
CA GLN A 13 13.73 6.96 6.35
C GLN A 13 12.37 6.73 7.03
N GLY A 14 11.97 5.47 7.20
CA GLY A 14 10.76 5.15 7.95
C GLY A 14 10.78 5.65 9.39
N VAL A 15 11.95 5.74 10.04
CA VAL A 15 12.10 6.33 11.38
C VAL A 15 11.95 7.85 11.33
N ASP A 16 12.66 8.51 10.41
CA ASP A 16 12.58 9.96 10.18
C ASP A 16 11.14 10.42 9.91
N LEU A 17 10.44 9.72 9.02
CA LEU A 17 9.07 10.06 8.64
C LEU A 17 8.11 9.85 9.80
N ARG A 18 8.26 8.77 10.59
CA ARG A 18 7.45 8.56 11.80
C ARG A 18 7.67 9.66 12.83
N ALA A 19 8.89 10.18 12.98
CA ALA A 19 9.14 11.32 13.85
C ALA A 19 8.36 12.57 13.42
N LYS A 20 8.20 12.80 12.11
CA LYS A 20 7.37 13.90 11.57
C LYS A 20 5.87 13.75 11.85
N THR A 21 5.40 12.55 12.20
CA THR A 21 3.98 12.32 12.55
C THR A 21 3.66 12.60 14.02
N GLN A 22 4.69 12.89 14.82
CA GLN A 22 4.55 13.19 16.24
C GLN A 22 3.96 14.60 16.41
N ASN A 23 3.02 14.75 17.34
CA ASN A 23 2.36 16.02 17.65
C ASN A 23 1.61 16.68 16.47
N VAL A 24 1.22 15.89 15.47
CA VAL A 24 0.34 16.34 14.38
C VAL A 24 -1.11 16.11 14.79
N ASP A 25 -1.65 17.08 15.51
CA ASP A 25 -2.99 17.02 16.10
C ASP A 25 -3.91 18.10 15.53
N GLY A 26 -5.23 17.87 15.64
CA GLY A 26 -6.24 18.81 15.14
C GLY A 26 -7.55 18.11 14.77
N PRO A 27 -8.59 18.88 14.42
CA PRO A 27 -9.86 18.31 13.97
C PRO A 27 -9.69 17.57 12.64
N VAL A 28 -10.59 16.64 12.36
CA VAL A 28 -10.63 15.95 11.07
C VAL A 28 -10.89 16.97 9.95
N PRO A 29 -9.97 17.15 8.99
CA PRO A 29 -10.18 18.07 7.88
C PRO A 29 -11.29 17.55 6.98
N ARG A 30 -12.07 18.47 6.40
CA ARG A 30 -13.22 18.16 5.56
C ARG A 30 -12.98 18.66 4.14
N ALA A 31 -13.29 17.82 3.17
CA ALA A 31 -13.36 18.21 1.78
C ALA A 31 -14.58 19.13 1.54
N PRO A 32 -14.67 19.82 0.39
CA PRO A 32 -15.80 20.72 0.09
C PRO A 32 -17.18 20.05 0.13
N ASP A 33 -17.25 18.73 -0.03
CA ASP A 33 -18.48 17.93 0.07
C ASP A 33 -18.82 17.49 1.52
N GLY A 34 -18.06 17.97 2.51
CA GLY A 34 -18.25 17.69 3.93
C GLY A 34 -17.70 16.35 4.40
N ARG A 35 -17.22 15.50 3.49
CA ARG A 35 -16.60 14.22 3.84
C ARG A 35 -15.20 14.46 4.41
N PRO A 36 -14.65 13.53 5.21
CA PRO A 36 -13.24 13.59 5.59
C PRO A 36 -12.36 13.73 4.35
N ASP A 37 -11.47 14.72 4.37
CA ASP A 37 -10.38 14.78 3.42
C ASP A 37 -9.34 13.75 3.87
N LEU A 38 -8.88 12.85 3.02
CA LEU A 38 -7.81 11.90 3.29
C LEU A 38 -6.47 12.34 2.69
N SER A 39 -6.45 13.47 1.97
CA SER A 39 -5.26 13.96 1.27
C SER A 39 -4.09 14.18 2.22
N GLY A 40 -2.90 13.84 1.74
CA GLY A 40 -1.66 13.93 2.49
C GLY A 40 -0.77 12.71 2.31
N VAL A 41 0.47 12.83 2.80
CA VAL A 41 1.44 11.74 2.87
C VAL A 41 1.30 11.05 4.22
N TRP A 42 1.08 9.74 4.18
CA TRP A 42 0.83 8.89 5.34
C TRP A 42 1.94 7.86 5.46
N ILE A 43 2.31 7.54 6.70
CA ILE A 43 3.21 6.44 7.00
C ILE A 43 2.60 5.55 8.09
N ASN A 44 2.72 4.24 7.90
CA ASN A 44 2.22 3.26 8.87
C ASN A 44 3.04 3.32 10.16
N MET A 45 2.36 3.51 11.28
CA MET A 45 2.93 3.63 12.63
C MET A 45 3.13 2.27 13.31
N GLY A 46 2.55 1.21 12.74
CA GLY A 46 2.63 -0.14 13.24
C GLY A 46 1.33 -0.90 13.03
N ASP A 47 1.36 -2.18 13.38
CA ASP A 47 0.23 -3.08 13.35
C ASP A 47 -0.41 -3.14 14.73
N SER A 48 -1.72 -2.95 14.81
CA SER A 48 -2.45 -3.16 16.06
C SER A 48 -2.69 -4.66 16.30
N TYR A 49 -2.91 -5.41 15.22
CA TYR A 49 -3.22 -6.84 15.25
C TYR A 49 -3.04 -7.45 13.86
N ALA A 50 -2.28 -8.54 13.75
CA ALA A 50 -2.21 -9.39 12.56
C ALA A 50 -1.98 -10.84 13.00
N GLY A 51 -3.05 -11.63 13.09
CA GLY A 51 -2.94 -13.09 13.25
C GLY A 51 -2.33 -13.74 12.00
N ALA A 52 -1.93 -15.01 12.10
CA ALA A 52 -1.58 -15.77 10.90
C ALA A 52 -2.79 -15.84 9.95
N ILE A 53 -2.54 -15.81 8.64
CA ILE A 53 -3.58 -16.01 7.63
C ILE A 53 -4.07 -17.47 7.76
N PRO A 54 -5.39 -17.71 7.84
CA PRO A 54 -5.94 -19.04 8.05
C PRO A 54 -5.95 -19.82 6.73
N MET A 55 -4.77 -20.22 6.25
CA MET A 55 -4.58 -20.85 4.94
C MET A 55 -5.17 -22.27 4.87
N GLN A 56 -5.65 -22.64 3.69
CA GLN A 56 -5.94 -24.04 3.32
C GLN A 56 -4.63 -24.86 3.33
N PRO A 57 -4.69 -26.20 3.47
CA PRO A 57 -3.48 -27.03 3.57
C PRO A 57 -2.51 -26.88 2.39
N TRP A 58 -3.04 -26.74 1.17
CA TRP A 58 -2.22 -26.57 -0.03
C TRP A 58 -1.48 -25.22 -0.02
N ALA A 59 -2.17 -24.15 0.39
CA ALA A 59 -1.62 -22.80 0.46
C ALA A 59 -0.59 -22.68 1.59
N GLN A 60 -0.84 -23.33 2.74
CA GLN A 60 0.13 -23.41 3.84
C GLN A 60 1.41 -24.13 3.41
N LYS A 61 1.29 -25.25 2.68
CA LYS A 61 2.46 -25.98 2.16
C LYS A 61 3.30 -25.09 1.23
N LEU A 62 2.65 -24.38 0.31
CA LEU A 62 3.34 -23.45 -0.60
C LEU A 62 4.00 -22.29 0.17
N HIS A 63 3.30 -21.75 1.17
CA HIS A 63 3.84 -20.71 2.06
C HIS A 63 5.13 -21.18 2.76
N ASP A 64 5.13 -22.40 3.31
CA ASP A 64 6.28 -22.97 4.00
C ASP A 64 7.45 -23.26 3.06
N GLU A 65 7.15 -23.69 1.82
CA GLU A 65 8.16 -23.85 0.76
C GLU A 65 8.78 -22.50 0.39
N TRP A 66 7.96 -21.47 0.18
CA TRP A 66 8.42 -20.12 -0.15
C TRP A 66 9.27 -19.51 0.96
N ARG A 67 8.93 -19.74 2.24
CA ARG A 67 9.74 -19.26 3.37
C ARG A 67 11.15 -19.86 3.41
N LYS A 68 11.36 -21.06 2.85
CA LYS A 68 12.69 -21.70 2.80
C LYS A 68 13.59 -21.10 1.71
N ILE A 69 12.99 -20.63 0.63
CA ILE A 69 13.71 -20.08 -0.54
C ILE A 69 13.69 -18.55 -0.61
N ARG A 70 12.93 -17.87 0.27
CA ARG A 70 12.92 -16.40 0.42
C ARG A 70 14.28 -15.90 0.91
N GLN A 71 15.22 -15.79 -0.02
CA GLN A 71 16.45 -15.01 0.16
C GLN A 71 16.30 -13.59 -0.41
N ASP A 72 15.36 -13.39 -1.34
CA ASP A 72 15.20 -12.11 -2.05
C ASP A 72 13.87 -11.41 -1.73
N ASN A 73 13.97 -10.11 -1.45
CA ASN A 73 12.82 -9.20 -1.38
C ASN A 73 12.19 -9.09 -2.79
N PRO A 74 10.85 -9.17 -2.99
CA PRO A 74 10.22 -8.93 -4.30
C PRO A 74 10.69 -7.63 -4.97
N GLY A 75 10.99 -6.61 -4.15
CA GLY A 75 11.59 -5.37 -4.62
C GLY A 75 12.90 -5.56 -5.40
N ALA A 76 13.72 -6.57 -5.09
CA ALA A 76 14.95 -6.89 -5.83
C ALA A 76 14.71 -7.31 -7.29
N TYR A 77 13.48 -7.73 -7.61
CA TYR A 77 13.04 -8.08 -8.96
C TYR A 77 12.20 -6.98 -9.61
N CYS A 78 12.20 -5.75 -9.06
CA CYS A 78 11.32 -4.67 -9.50
C CYS A 78 9.83 -5.05 -9.45
N LEU A 79 9.43 -5.88 -8.48
CA LEU A 79 8.03 -6.23 -8.24
C LEU A 79 7.47 -5.43 -7.06
N PRO A 80 6.16 -5.13 -7.04
CA PRO A 80 5.49 -4.53 -5.88
C PRO A 80 5.77 -5.30 -4.59
N GLN A 81 6.02 -4.60 -3.48
CA GLN A 81 6.22 -5.26 -2.19
C GLN A 81 4.91 -5.73 -1.54
N SER A 82 3.78 -5.12 -1.91
CA SER A 82 2.46 -5.50 -1.44
C SER A 82 1.37 -5.25 -2.49
N GLY A 83 0.31 -6.07 -2.45
CA GLY A 83 -0.94 -5.84 -3.20
C GLY A 83 -1.76 -4.65 -2.75
N LEU A 84 -1.53 -4.16 -1.54
CA LEU A 84 -2.09 -2.91 -1.05
C LEU A 84 -0.97 -1.97 -0.65
N MET A 85 -1.00 -0.75 -1.18
CA MET A 85 -0.01 0.28 -0.83
C MET A 85 -0.06 0.63 0.67
N THR A 86 -1.23 0.51 1.32
CA THR A 86 -1.44 0.68 2.76
C THR A 86 -0.80 -0.40 3.63
N MET A 87 -0.33 -1.49 3.03
CA MET A 87 0.29 -2.62 3.72
C MET A 87 1.81 -2.58 3.65
N THR A 88 2.37 -1.70 2.81
CA THR A 88 3.80 -1.44 2.69
C THR A 88 4.36 -0.71 3.92
N ASN A 89 5.68 -0.70 4.06
CA ASN A 89 6.37 0.10 5.09
C ASN A 89 6.80 1.49 4.59
N TYR A 90 6.51 1.81 3.32
CA TYR A 90 6.84 3.06 2.68
C TYR A 90 5.74 4.11 2.89
N PRO A 91 6.07 5.41 2.79
CA PRO A 91 5.05 6.43 2.76
C PRO A 91 4.18 6.30 1.50
N TYR A 92 2.90 6.61 1.67
CA TYR A 92 1.94 6.69 0.58
C TYR A 92 1.15 7.99 0.65
N LYS A 93 0.82 8.55 -0.50
CA LYS A 93 0.06 9.80 -0.61
C LYS A 93 -1.33 9.54 -1.14
N PHE A 94 -2.34 10.11 -0.50
CA PHE A 94 -3.66 10.25 -1.10
C PHE A 94 -3.79 11.61 -1.77
N VAL A 95 -4.30 11.60 -2.99
CA VAL A 95 -4.82 12.77 -3.71
C VAL A 95 -6.31 12.55 -3.91
N GLN A 96 -7.14 13.28 -3.16
CA GLN A 96 -8.59 13.10 -3.17
C GLN A 96 -9.29 14.12 -4.05
N THR A 97 -10.18 13.62 -4.89
CA THR A 97 -11.19 14.39 -5.61
C THR A 97 -12.59 13.81 -5.28
N PRO A 98 -13.69 14.50 -5.61
CA PRO A 98 -15.03 13.97 -5.34
C PRO A 98 -15.35 12.62 -5.99
N LYS A 99 -14.64 12.24 -7.07
CA LYS A 99 -14.92 11.05 -7.88
C LYS A 99 -13.77 10.04 -7.96
N LEU A 100 -12.58 10.40 -7.48
CA LEU A 100 -11.38 9.59 -7.59
C LEU A 100 -10.43 9.92 -6.45
N ILE A 101 -9.93 8.89 -5.79
CA ILE A 101 -8.71 8.98 -4.99
C ILE A 101 -7.58 8.30 -5.76
N VAL A 102 -6.46 9.01 -5.90
CA VAL A 102 -5.21 8.41 -6.38
C VAL A 102 -4.31 8.19 -5.17
N GLN A 103 -3.89 6.95 -4.99
CA GLN A 103 -2.85 6.59 -4.03
C GLN A 103 -1.52 6.47 -4.77
N LEU A 104 -0.52 7.21 -4.30
CA LEU A 104 0.87 7.14 -4.75
C LEU A 104 1.71 6.50 -3.65
N VAL A 105 2.78 5.80 -4.02
CA VAL A 105 3.68 5.18 -3.05
C VAL A 105 5.13 5.43 -3.43
N GLU A 106 5.96 5.68 -2.42
CA GLU A 106 7.41 5.74 -2.54
C GLU A 106 7.98 4.31 -2.41
N ASP A 107 7.65 3.42 -3.36
CA ASP A 107 8.07 2.02 -3.37
C ASP A 107 9.11 1.76 -4.49
N MET A 108 9.73 0.58 -4.44
CA MET A 108 10.68 0.01 -5.42
C MET A 108 10.18 0.05 -6.87
N VAL A 109 8.85 0.16 -7.05
CA VAL A 109 8.16 0.32 -8.32
C VAL A 109 7.34 1.60 -8.25
N ILE A 110 7.63 2.56 -9.14
CA ILE A 110 6.79 3.74 -9.31
C ILE A 110 5.42 3.26 -9.81
N SER A 111 4.42 3.36 -8.94
CA SER A 111 3.07 2.92 -9.23
C SER A 111 2.04 3.84 -8.58
N HIS A 112 0.81 3.71 -9.05
CA HIS A 112 -0.36 4.35 -8.48
C HIS A 112 -1.50 3.35 -8.37
N ARG A 113 -2.39 3.58 -7.41
CA ARG A 113 -3.68 2.90 -7.32
C ARG A 113 -4.80 3.93 -7.47
N GLN A 114 -5.82 3.56 -8.23
CA GLN A 114 -7.02 4.37 -8.43
C GLN A 114 -8.17 3.77 -7.63
N ILE A 115 -8.82 4.59 -6.82
CA ILE A 115 -10.02 4.23 -6.07
C ILE A 115 -11.16 5.07 -6.62
N HIS A 116 -12.04 4.43 -7.38
CA HIS A 116 -13.16 5.10 -8.06
C HIS A 116 -14.30 5.36 -7.07
N LEU A 117 -14.71 6.62 -6.94
CA LEU A 117 -15.78 7.07 -6.02
C LEU A 117 -17.05 7.51 -6.76
N ASP A 118 -17.14 7.25 -8.06
CA ASP A 118 -18.24 7.68 -8.92
C ASP A 118 -19.42 6.70 -8.97
N GLY A 119 -19.41 5.68 -8.12
CA GLY A 119 -20.49 4.70 -7.99
C GLY A 119 -20.49 3.63 -9.07
N ARG A 120 -19.43 3.52 -9.89
CA ARG A 120 -19.28 2.43 -10.84
C ARG A 120 -19.14 1.08 -10.11
N PRO A 121 -19.65 -0.03 -10.67
CA PRO A 121 -19.33 -1.36 -10.18
C PRO A 121 -17.90 -1.75 -10.59
N HIS A 122 -17.45 -2.88 -10.06
CA HIS A 122 -16.30 -3.58 -10.61
C HIS A 122 -16.57 -4.04 -12.06
N PRO A 123 -15.53 -4.13 -12.91
CA PRO A 123 -15.64 -4.76 -14.22
C PRO A 123 -16.14 -6.21 -14.13
N ASP A 124 -16.72 -6.70 -15.22
CA ASP A 124 -17.14 -8.10 -15.35
C ASP A 124 -15.94 -9.04 -15.11
N PRO A 125 -16.02 -9.99 -14.15
CA PRO A 125 -15.03 -11.07 -13.89
C PRO A 125 -14.42 -11.71 -15.13
N ASP A 126 -15.20 -11.90 -16.20
CA ASP A 126 -14.73 -12.54 -17.44
C ASP A 126 -13.84 -11.61 -18.30
N LEU A 127 -13.82 -10.31 -18.00
CA LEU A 127 -13.07 -9.29 -18.72
C LEU A 127 -11.83 -8.79 -17.96
N TRP A 128 -11.50 -9.41 -16.82
CA TRP A 128 -10.35 -8.98 -16.03
C TRP A 128 -9.04 -9.33 -16.70
N ASN A 129 -8.09 -8.41 -16.55
CA ASN A 129 -6.68 -8.71 -16.67
C ASN A 129 -6.09 -8.60 -15.25
N PRO A 130 -5.90 -9.73 -14.53
CA PRO A 130 -5.45 -9.73 -13.15
C PRO A 130 -4.21 -8.85 -12.95
N ALA A 131 -4.29 -7.93 -11.99
CA ALA A 131 -3.29 -6.89 -11.79
C ALA A 131 -2.69 -6.94 -10.37
N TRP A 132 -1.51 -6.36 -10.17
CA TRP A 132 -0.84 -6.36 -8.88
C TRP A 132 -1.59 -5.59 -7.77
N TYR A 133 -2.37 -4.57 -8.16
CA TYR A 133 -3.14 -3.72 -7.23
C TYR A 133 -4.67 -3.87 -7.41
N GLY A 134 -5.11 -4.80 -8.26
CA GLY A 134 -6.52 -4.99 -8.59
C GLY A 134 -7.20 -3.74 -9.16
N HIS A 135 -8.54 -3.73 -9.09
CA HIS A 135 -9.37 -2.55 -9.37
C HIS A 135 -10.17 -2.21 -8.13
N SER A 136 -10.17 -0.93 -7.74
CA SER A 136 -10.80 -0.47 -6.50
C SER A 136 -11.98 0.46 -6.75
N VAL A 137 -13.09 0.17 -6.08
CA VAL A 137 -14.25 1.08 -5.98
C VAL A 137 -14.45 1.45 -4.52
N GLY A 138 -14.91 2.66 -4.25
CA GLY A 138 -15.13 3.12 -2.90
C GLY A 138 -16.42 3.90 -2.71
N HIS A 139 -16.95 3.81 -1.49
CA HIS A 139 -18.12 4.54 -1.05
C HIS A 139 -17.94 5.01 0.40
N TRP A 140 -18.72 6.02 0.79
CA TRP A 140 -18.66 6.56 2.15
C TRP A 140 -19.79 6.01 3.01
N GLU A 141 -19.44 5.51 4.19
CA GLU A 141 -20.35 5.12 5.27
C GLU A 141 -20.15 6.09 6.43
N GLY A 142 -20.92 7.18 6.43
CA GLY A 142 -20.65 8.32 7.31
C GLY A 142 -19.27 8.91 7.01
N ASP A 143 -18.40 8.91 8.02
CA ASP A 143 -17.01 9.43 7.94
C ASP A 143 -15.98 8.35 7.59
N THR A 144 -16.40 7.14 7.25
CA THR A 144 -15.51 6.05 6.85
C THR A 144 -15.59 5.85 5.34
N LEU A 145 -14.44 5.94 4.67
CA LEU A 145 -14.34 5.49 3.28
C LEU A 145 -14.16 3.96 3.29
N VAL A 146 -15.07 3.26 2.65
CA VAL A 146 -15.01 1.82 2.43
C VAL A 146 -14.55 1.60 0.99
N VAL A 147 -13.53 0.78 0.80
CA VAL A 147 -12.93 0.49 -0.50
C VAL A 147 -12.96 -1.01 -0.73
N ASP A 148 -13.62 -1.44 -1.79
CA ASP A 148 -13.64 -2.82 -2.26
C ASP A 148 -12.63 -2.98 -3.40
N THR A 149 -11.82 -4.03 -3.34
CA THR A 149 -10.81 -4.32 -4.38
C THR A 149 -10.80 -5.79 -4.70
N VAL A 150 -10.84 -6.09 -5.99
CA VAL A 150 -10.79 -7.45 -6.55
C VAL A 150 -9.93 -7.47 -7.82
N GLY A 151 -9.76 -8.66 -8.42
CA GLY A 151 -9.02 -8.86 -9.66
C GLY A 151 -7.51 -8.74 -9.50
N PHE A 152 -7.01 -9.25 -8.38
CA PHE A 152 -5.59 -9.41 -8.14
C PHE A 152 -5.02 -10.56 -8.97
N ASN A 153 -3.77 -10.46 -9.39
CA ASN A 153 -3.03 -11.63 -9.87
C ASN A 153 -2.54 -12.49 -8.68
N GLU A 154 -2.30 -13.78 -8.90
CA GLU A 154 -1.82 -14.71 -7.86
C GLU A 154 -0.36 -14.46 -7.41
N SER A 155 0.33 -13.51 -8.05
CA SER A 155 1.72 -13.19 -7.78
C SER A 155 1.88 -11.99 -6.86
N THR A 156 0.88 -11.64 -6.07
CA THR A 156 0.89 -10.39 -5.31
C THR A 156 1.62 -10.55 -3.96
N PRO A 157 2.84 -9.99 -3.78
CA PRO A 157 3.63 -10.22 -2.58
C PRO A 157 3.03 -9.50 -1.37
N GLY A 158 3.53 -9.78 -0.17
CA GLY A 158 3.13 -9.07 1.05
C GLY A 158 1.74 -9.45 1.63
N PHE A 159 0.94 -10.24 0.92
CA PHE A 159 -0.39 -10.69 1.38
C PHE A 159 -0.51 -12.18 1.70
N GLY A 160 0.57 -12.95 1.50
CA GLY A 160 0.56 -14.40 1.68
C GLY A 160 0.24 -15.14 0.38
N ILE A 161 0.07 -16.45 0.46
CA ILE A 161 -0.39 -17.26 -0.68
C ILE A 161 -1.90 -17.03 -0.85
N HIS A 162 -2.32 -16.70 -2.06
CA HIS A 162 -3.72 -16.43 -2.42
C HIS A 162 -3.96 -16.80 -3.90
N SER A 163 -5.22 -16.80 -4.31
CA SER A 163 -5.73 -17.04 -5.67
C SER A 163 -6.26 -15.74 -6.30
N GLU A 164 -6.75 -15.81 -7.53
CA GLU A 164 -7.46 -14.70 -8.18
C GLU A 164 -8.84 -14.40 -7.55
N ALA A 165 -9.35 -15.31 -6.69
CA ALA A 165 -10.56 -15.08 -5.90
C ALA A 165 -10.34 -14.14 -4.70
N LEU A 166 -9.13 -13.63 -4.49
CA LEU A 166 -8.81 -12.66 -3.44
C LEU A 166 -9.67 -11.40 -3.58
N LYS A 167 -10.40 -11.10 -2.51
CA LYS A 167 -11.15 -9.87 -2.30
C LYS A 167 -10.62 -9.15 -1.07
N ILE A 168 -10.45 -7.85 -1.19
CA ILE A 168 -10.01 -7.00 -0.08
C ILE A 168 -10.98 -5.85 0.10
N THR A 169 -11.43 -5.67 1.35
CA THR A 169 -12.18 -4.51 1.79
C THR A 169 -11.34 -3.71 2.79
N GLU A 170 -11.03 -2.46 2.44
CA GLU A 170 -10.35 -1.51 3.33
C GLU A 170 -11.36 -0.48 3.87
N ARG A 171 -11.27 -0.16 5.16
CA ARG A 171 -12.06 0.88 5.81
C ARG A 171 -11.13 1.94 6.37
N PHE A 172 -11.18 3.14 5.79
CA PHE A 172 -10.37 4.28 6.17
C PHE A 172 -11.18 5.24 7.04
N THR A 173 -10.73 5.46 8.26
CA THR A 173 -11.37 6.41 9.20
C THR A 173 -10.32 7.41 9.68
N ARG A 174 -10.40 8.66 9.21
CA ARG A 174 -9.52 9.74 9.69
C ARG A 174 -9.98 10.16 11.09
N LYS A 175 -9.20 9.80 12.11
CA LYS A 175 -9.53 9.99 13.53
C LYS A 175 -9.26 11.41 14.02
N SER A 176 -8.25 12.05 13.46
CA SER A 176 -7.86 13.43 13.74
C SER A 176 -7.14 14.00 12.51
N TYR A 177 -6.66 15.25 12.61
CA TYR A 177 -5.83 15.84 11.55
C TYR A 177 -4.68 14.90 11.14
N GLY A 178 -3.92 14.37 12.09
CA GLY A 178 -2.72 13.56 11.81
C GLY A 178 -2.84 12.05 12.02
N ARG A 179 -4.06 11.50 12.18
CA ARG A 179 -4.28 10.06 12.45
C ARG A 179 -5.31 9.45 11.53
N LEU A 180 -4.93 8.35 10.88
CA LEU A 180 -5.77 7.55 10.01
C LEU A 180 -5.79 6.11 10.51
N HIS A 181 -6.97 5.64 10.89
CA HIS A 181 -7.19 4.23 11.22
C HIS A 181 -7.63 3.48 9.96
N ILE A 182 -7.01 2.33 9.71
CA ILE A 182 -7.28 1.49 8.54
C ILE A 182 -7.57 0.08 9.02
N THR A 183 -8.76 -0.42 8.69
CA THR A 183 -9.10 -1.84 8.84
C THR A 183 -9.03 -2.49 7.46
N VAL A 184 -8.27 -3.56 7.34
CA VAL A 184 -8.18 -4.38 6.13
C VAL A 184 -8.82 -5.72 6.42
N THR A 185 -9.86 -6.06 5.68
CA THR A 185 -10.46 -7.41 5.67
C THR A 185 -10.17 -8.04 4.33
N ALA A 186 -9.63 -9.24 4.33
CA ALA A 186 -9.32 -9.96 3.11
C ALA A 186 -9.93 -11.36 3.15
N GLU A 187 -10.45 -11.78 2.00
CA GLU A 187 -11.17 -13.02 1.82
C GLU A 187 -10.67 -13.71 0.56
N ASP A 188 -10.37 -14.99 0.67
CA ASP A 188 -10.01 -15.83 -0.46
C ASP A 188 -10.55 -17.24 -0.19
N PRO A 189 -11.72 -17.59 -0.72
CA PRO A 189 -12.35 -18.87 -0.43
C PRO A 189 -11.61 -20.08 -1.02
N GLU A 190 -10.70 -19.87 -1.97
CA GLU A 190 -9.93 -20.95 -2.60
C GLU A 190 -8.64 -21.25 -1.84
N ALA A 191 -7.98 -20.20 -1.31
CA ALA A 191 -6.72 -20.33 -0.61
C ALA A 191 -6.85 -20.30 0.92
N TRP A 192 -7.89 -19.71 1.49
CA TRP A 192 -8.06 -19.51 2.94
C TRP A 192 -9.34 -20.19 3.47
N THR A 193 -9.39 -20.39 4.79
CA THR A 193 -10.48 -21.08 5.50
C THR A 193 -11.43 -20.10 6.22
N ALA A 194 -11.01 -18.84 6.39
CA ALA A 194 -11.80 -17.76 6.99
C ALA A 194 -11.26 -16.39 6.53
N PRO A 195 -12.05 -15.31 6.63
CA PRO A 195 -11.56 -13.96 6.43
C PRO A 195 -10.38 -13.63 7.35
N TRP A 196 -9.40 -12.89 6.84
CA TRP A 196 -8.29 -12.36 7.60
C TRP A 196 -8.45 -10.86 7.80
N VAL A 197 -8.28 -10.40 9.05
CA VAL A 197 -8.44 -8.99 9.41
C VAL A 197 -7.14 -8.45 9.99
N ARG A 198 -6.75 -7.26 9.53
CA ARG A 198 -5.61 -6.50 10.03
C ARG A 198 -6.01 -5.05 10.29
N GLU A 199 -5.55 -4.51 11.41
CA GLU A 199 -5.72 -3.10 11.73
C GLU A 199 -4.38 -2.36 11.70
N ARG A 200 -4.42 -1.11 11.23
CA ARG A 200 -3.29 -0.20 11.17
C ARG A 200 -3.65 1.20 11.62
N GLU A 201 -2.66 1.84 12.21
CA GLU A 201 -2.63 3.29 12.38
C GLU A 201 -1.60 3.89 11.43
N ALA A 202 -1.98 4.95 10.74
CA ALA A 202 -1.08 5.76 9.92
C ALA A 202 -1.02 7.20 10.45
N GLY A 203 0.19 7.75 10.45
CA GLY A 203 0.46 9.12 10.85
C GLY A 203 0.67 10.01 9.63
N LEU A 204 0.15 11.24 9.68
CA LEU A 204 0.36 12.23 8.63
C LEU A 204 1.79 12.80 8.73
N ALA A 205 2.57 12.66 7.66
CA ALA A 205 3.90 13.26 7.53
C ALA A 205 3.78 14.63 6.85
N GLU A 206 3.39 15.66 7.60
CA GLU A 206 3.16 17.00 7.07
C GLU A 206 4.42 17.60 6.41
N GLY A 207 4.22 18.40 5.37
CA GLY A 207 5.31 19.03 4.61
C GLY A 207 6.24 18.05 3.88
N THR A 208 5.81 16.80 3.74
CA THR A 208 6.52 15.76 2.99
C THR A 208 5.85 15.55 1.64
N GLU A 209 6.65 15.16 0.64
CA GLU A 209 6.18 14.76 -0.67
C GLU A 209 6.70 13.36 -1.00
N ILE A 210 5.92 12.64 -1.81
CA ILE A 210 6.37 11.36 -2.38
C ILE A 210 7.40 11.69 -3.45
N VAL A 211 8.57 11.09 -3.34
CA VAL A 211 9.59 11.12 -4.38
C VAL A 211 9.69 9.76 -5.06
N GLU A 212 10.25 9.73 -6.26
CA GLU A 212 10.48 8.46 -6.94
C GLU A 212 11.56 7.65 -6.20
N PHE A 213 11.33 6.35 -6.09
CA PHE A 213 12.31 5.41 -5.60
C PHE A 213 12.50 4.32 -6.65
N LEU A 214 13.72 4.21 -7.19
CA LEU A 214 14.03 3.28 -8.28
C LEU A 214 14.79 2.07 -7.77
N CYS A 215 14.22 0.87 -7.94
CA CYS A 215 14.83 -0.40 -7.53
C CYS A 215 16.29 -0.56 -8.03
N ALA A 216 16.56 -0.18 -9.29
CA ALA A 216 17.89 -0.33 -9.89
C ALA A 216 18.97 0.50 -9.17
N GLU A 217 18.59 1.60 -8.51
CA GLU A 217 19.51 2.50 -7.82
C GLU A 217 19.82 2.02 -6.39
N GLY A 218 18.88 1.34 -5.72
CA GLY A 218 19.07 0.76 -4.39
C GLY A 218 19.87 -0.56 -4.38
N ALA A 219 19.79 -1.36 -5.45
CA ALA A 219 20.41 -2.69 -5.51
C ALA A 219 21.86 -2.71 -6.05
N GLN A 220 22.36 -1.62 -6.67
CA GLN A 220 23.68 -1.62 -7.31
C GLN A 220 24.49 -0.33 -7.09
N ALA A 221 25.06 -0.18 -5.89
CA ALA A 221 26.08 0.85 -5.62
C ALA A 221 27.44 0.63 -6.34
N ARG A 222 27.60 -0.42 -7.17
CA ARG A 222 28.87 -0.68 -7.90
C ARG A 222 28.82 -0.46 -9.42
N SER A 223 27.66 -0.50 -10.07
CA SER A 223 27.53 -0.29 -11.52
C SER A 223 27.04 1.13 -11.87
N ALA A 224 26.27 1.77 -10.99
CA ALA A 224 25.72 3.12 -11.19
C ALA A 224 26.77 4.26 -11.20
N GLN A 225 28.04 3.95 -10.89
CA GLN A 225 29.15 4.90 -10.96
C GLN A 225 29.61 5.22 -12.40
N ARG A 226 29.09 4.51 -13.42
CA ARG A 226 29.44 4.74 -14.84
C ARG A 226 28.22 4.87 -15.76
N ALA A 227 27.11 5.42 -15.26
CA ALA A 227 25.98 5.73 -16.14
C ALA A 227 26.40 6.80 -17.17
N PRO A 228 26.36 6.53 -18.49
CA PRO A 228 26.79 7.45 -19.54
C PRO A 228 25.90 8.70 -19.65
N TRP A 229 24.78 8.72 -18.92
CA TRP A 229 23.77 9.77 -18.91
C TRP A 229 23.93 10.76 -17.74
N ARG A 230 25.01 10.67 -16.94
CA ARG A 230 25.32 11.71 -15.94
C ARG A 230 25.68 13.01 -16.67
N ALA A 231 24.77 13.97 -16.61
CA ALA A 231 24.89 15.26 -17.31
C ALA A 231 25.86 16.25 -16.64
N ARG A 232 26.55 15.86 -15.56
CA ARG A 232 27.58 16.69 -14.92
C ARG A 232 28.82 15.84 -14.62
N PRO A 233 30.03 16.41 -14.85
CA PRO A 233 31.28 15.74 -14.52
C PRO A 233 31.39 15.44 -13.02
#